data_AF-M7SZV9-F1
#
_entry.id   AF-M7SZV9-F1
#
_cell.length_a   1.000
_cell.length_b   1.000
_cell.length_c   1.000
_cell.angle_alpha   90.00
_cell.angle_beta   90.00
_cell.angle_gamma   90.00
#
_symmetry.space_group_name_H-M   'P 1'
#
loop_
_entity.id
_entity.type
_entity.pdbx_description
1 polymer ?
#
loop_
_entity_poly.entity_id
_entity_poly.type
_entity_poly.pdbx_seq_one_letter_code
_entity_poly.pdbx_strand_id
1 'polypeptide(L)'
;MVRFPRYSDVWVLMRTRRGRVGEWVNCFGMLCRALGSRVRWVWNAEDHVWVEVYSEHAKRWVPVDPCEESWDEPGLYTEGWGKRMSYCIAFSSEGATDVTRRYVRAPENGLARERCPESVTSHIVDEIRGLRRANMTEDDKIRLRREDDMEEKELLGYTIESLLSRLTTVLTGNPSPSSHLPQSEKPSSLALATPKKTNFARSTTWIPGWFSGI
;
A
#
# COMPACT_ATOMS: atom_id res chain seq x y z
N MET A 1 20.82 -27.03 -11.38
CA MET A 1 19.73 -26.26 -10.74
C MET A 1 20.26 -24.89 -10.35
N VAL A 2 19.73 -23.80 -10.90
CA VAL A 2 20.13 -22.44 -10.49
C VAL A 2 19.32 -22.06 -9.25
N ARG A 3 19.99 -21.66 -8.16
CA ARG A 3 19.31 -21.22 -6.93
C ARG A 3 18.85 -19.77 -7.05
N PHE A 4 17.67 -19.48 -6.50
CA PHE A 4 17.13 -18.12 -6.38
C PHE A 4 16.80 -17.80 -4.91
N PRO A 5 17.82 -17.45 -4.10
CA PRO A 5 17.62 -17.07 -2.71
C PRO A 5 16.80 -15.78 -2.59
N ARG A 6 15.97 -15.70 -1.55
CA ARG A 6 15.14 -14.54 -1.21
C ARG A 6 15.83 -13.76 -0.09
N TYR A 7 16.31 -12.56 -0.40
CA TYR A 7 17.08 -11.75 0.54
C TYR A 7 16.24 -10.60 1.10
N SER A 8 16.35 -10.37 2.40
CA SER A 8 15.82 -9.18 3.08
C SER A 8 16.89 -8.10 3.31
N ASP A 9 18.17 -8.46 3.22
CA ASP A 9 19.29 -7.54 3.34
C ASP A 9 19.42 -6.68 2.07
N VAL A 10 19.19 -5.38 2.23
CA VAL A 10 19.21 -4.42 1.12
C VAL A 10 20.59 -4.29 0.48
N TRP A 11 21.69 -4.48 1.23
CA TRP A 11 23.03 -4.46 0.66
C TRP A 11 23.23 -5.59 -0.34
N VAL A 12 22.66 -6.76 -0.06
CA VAL A 12 22.65 -7.89 -0.99
C VAL A 12 21.74 -7.59 -2.19
N LEU A 13 20.60 -6.93 -1.97
CA LEU A 13 19.70 -6.53 -3.07
C LEU A 13 20.36 -5.54 -4.02
N MET A 14 21.11 -4.55 -3.53
CA MET A 14 21.85 -3.60 -4.38
C MET A 14 22.94 -4.26 -5.22
N ARG A 15 23.54 -5.34 -4.72
CA ARG A 15 24.53 -6.13 -5.47
C ARG A 15 23.87 -7.06 -6.48
N THR A 16 22.80 -7.74 -6.08
CA THR A 16 22.15 -8.78 -6.90
C THR A 16 21.20 -8.20 -7.95
N ARG A 17 20.62 -7.02 -7.69
CA ARG A 17 19.73 -6.26 -8.58
C ARG A 17 18.63 -7.09 -9.24
N ARG A 18 18.09 -8.05 -8.48
CA ARG A 18 17.03 -8.95 -8.94
C ARG A 18 16.20 -9.41 -7.75
N GLY A 19 14.92 -9.67 -8.01
CA GLY A 19 13.97 -10.04 -6.97
C GLY A 19 12.55 -10.11 -7.50
N ARG A 20 11.59 -10.22 -6.58
CA ARG A 20 10.17 -9.98 -6.82
C ARG A 20 9.77 -8.73 -6.04
N VAL A 21 8.46 -8.46 -5.96
CA VAL A 21 7.91 -7.27 -5.31
C VAL A 21 8.55 -6.93 -3.96
N GLY A 22 8.68 -7.92 -3.07
CA GLY A 22 9.27 -7.70 -1.75
C GLY A 22 10.71 -7.16 -1.78
N GLU A 23 11.58 -7.67 -2.64
CA GLU A 23 12.95 -7.16 -2.78
C GLU A 23 13.00 -5.76 -3.39
N TRP A 24 12.21 -5.53 -4.45
CA TRP A 24 12.15 -4.22 -5.11
C TRP A 24 11.66 -3.14 -4.16
N VAL A 25 10.54 -3.39 -3.47
CA VAL A 25 9.93 -2.49 -2.50
C VAL A 25 10.87 -2.21 -1.33
N ASN A 26 11.54 -3.24 -0.80
CA ASN A 26 12.50 -3.08 0.28
C ASN A 26 13.71 -2.25 -0.14
N CYS A 27 14.30 -2.52 -1.30
CA CYS A 27 15.43 -1.77 -1.81
C CYS A 27 15.06 -0.32 -2.15
N PHE A 28 13.91 -0.11 -2.80
CA PHE A 28 13.42 1.21 -3.16
C PHE A 28 13.11 2.05 -1.91
N GLY A 29 12.39 1.49 -0.94
CA GLY A 29 12.08 2.17 0.32
C GLY A 29 13.35 2.60 1.07
N MET A 30 14.40 1.78 1.06
CA MET A 30 15.70 2.14 1.62
C MET A 30 16.33 3.32 0.89
N LEU A 31 16.33 3.33 -0.44
CA LEU A 31 16.87 4.43 -1.24
C LEU A 31 16.12 5.75 -0.97
N CYS A 32 14.79 5.71 -0.89
CA CYS A 32 14.00 6.88 -0.52
C CYS A 32 14.36 7.40 0.87
N ARG A 33 14.54 6.53 1.86
CA ARG A 33 15.01 6.92 3.20
C ARG A 33 16.42 7.51 3.18
N ALA A 34 17.32 6.95 2.37
CA ALA A 34 18.69 7.45 2.23
C ALA A 34 18.74 8.86 1.62
N LEU A 35 17.76 9.22 0.78
CA LEU A 35 17.58 10.56 0.24
C LEU A 35 16.91 11.54 1.23
N GLY A 36 16.57 11.08 2.44
CA GLY A 36 15.94 11.90 3.48
C GLY A 36 14.41 11.93 3.41
N SER A 37 13.78 11.12 2.56
CA SER A 37 12.32 11.04 2.52
C SER A 37 11.77 10.21 3.70
N ARG A 38 10.60 10.60 4.19
CA ARG A 38 9.81 9.76 5.11
C ARG A 38 9.09 8.70 4.28
N VAL A 39 9.26 7.44 4.70
CA VAL A 39 8.76 6.27 3.95
C VAL A 39 8.02 5.35 4.89
N ARG A 40 6.87 4.86 4.43
CA ARG A 40 6.16 3.72 5.00
C ARG A 40 6.28 2.52 4.08
N TRP A 41 6.46 1.35 4.69
CA TRP A 41 6.29 0.07 4.01
C TRP A 41 4.85 -0.39 4.21
N VAL A 42 4.13 -0.63 3.13
CA VAL A 42 2.72 -1.02 3.17
C VAL A 42 2.61 -2.51 2.93
N TRP A 43 1.98 -3.18 3.88
CA TRP A 43 1.64 -4.59 3.79
C TRP A 43 0.18 -4.76 3.41
N ASN A 44 -0.07 -5.53 2.35
CA ASN A 44 -1.40 -6.03 2.04
C ASN A 44 -1.54 -7.50 2.41
N ALA A 45 -2.67 -7.85 3.03
CA ALA A 45 -3.01 -9.19 3.47
C ALA A 45 -3.06 -10.25 2.36
N GLU A 46 -3.31 -9.82 1.11
CA GLU A 46 -3.40 -10.65 -0.09
C GLU A 46 -2.07 -10.69 -0.87
N ASP A 47 -0.96 -10.83 -0.14
CA ASP A 47 0.40 -11.09 -0.65
C ASP A 47 0.93 -10.04 -1.65
N HIS A 48 0.72 -8.75 -1.31
CA HIS A 48 1.38 -7.66 -2.04
C HIS A 48 1.95 -6.65 -1.05
N VAL A 49 2.97 -5.93 -1.48
CA VAL A 49 3.65 -4.92 -0.66
C VAL A 49 4.07 -3.78 -1.57
N TRP A 50 4.11 -2.57 -1.04
CA TRP A 50 4.58 -1.37 -1.74
C TRP A 50 5.07 -0.34 -0.72
N VAL A 51 5.38 0.88 -1.14
CA VAL A 51 5.75 1.96 -0.23
C VAL A 51 4.80 3.15 -0.33
N GLU A 52 4.71 3.93 0.74
CA GLU A 52 4.22 5.30 0.68
C GLU A 52 5.36 6.26 1.01
N VAL A 53 5.46 7.34 0.27
CA VAL A 53 6.43 8.41 0.51
C VAL A 53 5.67 9.67 0.93
N TYR A 54 6.08 10.31 2.02
CA TYR A 54 5.45 11.55 2.44
C TYR A 54 5.88 12.70 1.52
N SER A 55 4.91 13.38 0.90
CA SER A 55 5.16 14.56 0.10
C SER A 55 5.05 15.81 0.96
N GLU A 56 6.18 16.47 1.20
CA GLU A 56 6.20 17.74 1.94
C GLU A 56 5.44 18.86 1.22
N HIS A 57 5.33 18.80 -0.11
CA HIS A 57 4.59 19.78 -0.89
C HIS A 57 3.08 19.54 -0.81
N ALA A 58 2.64 18.30 -0.96
CA ALA A 58 1.22 17.94 -0.93
C ALA A 58 0.68 17.75 0.50
N LYS A 59 1.57 17.69 1.51
CA LYS A 59 1.24 17.45 2.92
C LYS A 59 0.41 16.18 3.15
N ARG A 60 0.74 15.11 2.41
CA ARG A 60 0.12 13.79 2.52
C ARG A 60 1.06 12.67 2.09
N TRP A 61 0.66 11.44 2.41
CA TRP A 61 1.30 10.23 1.94
C TRP A 61 0.94 9.95 0.48
N VAL A 62 1.95 9.61 -0.32
CA VAL A 62 1.83 9.30 -1.73
C VAL A 62 2.16 7.82 -1.93
N PRO A 63 1.23 7.00 -2.43
CA PRO A 63 1.51 5.61 -2.81
C PRO A 63 2.54 5.53 -3.93
N VAL A 64 3.49 4.61 -3.82
CA VAL A 64 4.49 4.33 -4.85
C VAL A 64 4.71 2.81 -4.94
N ASP A 65 4.53 2.26 -6.14
CA ASP A 65 4.90 0.87 -6.44
C ASP A 65 6.07 0.85 -7.45
N PRO A 66 7.30 0.52 -7.00
CA PRO A 66 8.46 0.48 -7.89
C PRO A 66 8.45 -0.70 -8.86
N CYS A 67 7.61 -1.72 -8.65
CA CYS A 67 7.47 -2.83 -9.60
C CYS A 67 6.60 -2.46 -10.79
N GLU A 68 5.66 -1.53 -10.56
CA GLU A 68 4.67 -1.10 -11.54
C GLU A 68 4.97 0.30 -12.08
N GLU A 69 6.09 0.91 -11.66
CA GLU A 69 6.48 2.29 -12.01
C GLU A 69 5.37 3.31 -11.70
N SER A 70 4.58 3.04 -10.68
CA SER A 70 3.38 3.81 -10.36
C SER A 70 3.65 4.82 -9.24
N TRP A 71 3.12 6.03 -9.44
CA TRP A 71 3.24 7.16 -8.52
C TRP A 71 1.88 7.78 -8.29
N ASP A 72 1.42 7.80 -7.05
CA ASP A 72 0.15 8.39 -6.61
C ASP A 72 -1.11 7.75 -7.22
N GLU A 73 -1.09 6.43 -7.45
CA GLU A 73 -2.22 5.69 -8.03
C GLU A 73 -2.80 4.67 -7.02
N PRO A 74 -3.51 5.10 -5.98
CA PRO A 74 -4.08 4.18 -4.99
C PRO A 74 -5.12 3.21 -5.57
N GLY A 75 -5.73 3.53 -6.71
CA GLY A 75 -6.67 2.66 -7.43
C GLY A 75 -6.00 1.55 -8.25
N LEU A 76 -4.67 1.54 -8.38
CA LEU A 76 -3.93 0.59 -9.23
C LEU A 76 -4.34 -0.87 -8.97
N TYR A 77 -4.37 -1.27 -7.71
CA TYR A 77 -4.63 -2.67 -7.35
C TYR A 77 -6.12 -3.02 -7.47
N THR A 78 -7.01 -2.17 -6.97
CA THR A 78 -8.44 -2.47 -6.88
C THR A 78 -9.16 -2.22 -8.21
N GLU A 79 -8.97 -1.05 -8.80
CA GLU A 79 -9.61 -0.64 -10.05
C GLU A 79 -8.82 -1.15 -11.26
N GLY A 80 -7.48 -1.07 -11.20
CA GLY A 80 -6.62 -1.52 -12.31
C GLY A 80 -6.57 -3.04 -12.44
N TRP A 81 -6.28 -3.77 -11.36
CA TRP A 81 -6.15 -5.24 -11.41
C TRP A 81 -7.43 -5.98 -11.05
N GLY A 82 -8.47 -5.30 -10.56
CA GLY A 82 -9.65 -5.96 -10.00
C GLY A 82 -9.36 -6.74 -8.71
N LYS A 83 -8.26 -6.40 -8.00
CA LYS A 83 -7.84 -7.11 -6.79
C LYS A 83 -8.77 -6.75 -5.65
N ARG A 84 -9.30 -7.76 -4.97
CA ARG A 84 -10.03 -7.57 -3.71
C ARG A 84 -9.07 -7.67 -2.53
N MET A 85 -9.19 -6.76 -1.56
CA MET A 85 -8.24 -6.65 -0.44
C MET A 85 -8.96 -6.50 0.91
N SER A 86 -8.39 -7.07 1.98
CA SER A 86 -8.95 -6.99 3.34
C SER A 86 -8.23 -5.98 4.23
N TYR A 87 -6.90 -6.04 4.30
CA TYR A 87 -6.08 -5.17 5.14
C TYR A 87 -4.92 -4.58 4.32
N CYS A 88 -4.70 -3.28 4.45
CA CYS A 88 -3.48 -2.59 4.05
C CYS A 88 -2.94 -1.81 5.27
N ILE A 89 -1.84 -2.29 5.86
CA ILE A 89 -1.25 -1.66 7.06
C ILE A 89 0.10 -1.07 6.68
N ALA A 90 0.27 0.22 6.95
CA ALA A 90 1.49 0.96 6.68
C ALA A 90 2.36 1.06 7.93
N PHE A 91 3.68 0.87 7.76
CA PHE A 91 4.66 0.85 8.84
C PHE A 91 5.81 1.81 8.54
N SER A 92 6.19 2.68 9.49
CA SER A 92 7.38 3.53 9.41
C SER A 92 8.11 3.60 10.75
N SER A 93 9.23 4.36 10.76
CA SER A 93 9.92 4.72 12.01
C SER A 93 9.05 5.55 12.97
N GLU A 94 7.94 6.11 12.51
CA GLU A 94 7.04 6.96 13.30
C GLU A 94 5.80 6.22 13.81
N GLY A 95 5.59 4.96 13.43
CA GLY A 95 4.43 4.17 13.87
C GLY A 95 3.84 3.27 12.81
N ALA A 96 2.58 2.92 13.02
CA ALA A 96 1.74 2.20 12.07
C ALA A 96 0.43 2.95 11.83
N THR A 97 -0.19 2.70 10.67
CA THR A 97 -1.50 3.23 10.30
C THR A 97 -2.26 2.19 9.45
N ASP A 98 -3.54 2.00 9.72
CA ASP A 98 -4.43 1.27 8.82
C ASP A 98 -4.81 2.17 7.64
N VAL A 99 -4.20 1.90 6.48
CA VAL A 99 -4.38 2.67 5.24
C VAL A 99 -5.34 1.97 4.28
N THR A 100 -6.09 0.96 4.73
CA THR A 100 -7.01 0.18 3.89
C THR A 100 -7.96 1.07 3.09
N ARG A 101 -8.53 2.11 3.72
CA ARG A 101 -9.47 3.06 3.09
C ARG A 101 -8.87 3.86 1.92
N ARG A 102 -7.54 3.99 1.85
CA ARG A 102 -6.87 4.66 0.71
C ARG A 102 -7.00 3.84 -0.56
N TYR A 103 -6.85 2.52 -0.45
CA TYR A 103 -6.77 1.57 -1.58
C TYR A 103 -8.09 0.85 -1.86
N VAL A 104 -8.88 0.60 -0.82
CA VAL A 104 -10.20 -0.06 -0.89
C VAL A 104 -11.27 0.98 -0.69
N ARG A 105 -11.65 1.65 -1.79
CA ARG A 105 -12.67 2.72 -1.78
C ARG A 105 -14.07 2.20 -2.03
N ALA A 106 -14.20 1.07 -2.72
CA ALA A 106 -15.49 0.47 -3.05
C ALA A 106 -15.69 -0.85 -2.27
N PRO A 107 -16.86 -1.08 -1.64
CA PRO A 107 -17.12 -2.31 -0.86
C PRO A 107 -16.91 -3.62 -1.64
N GLU A 108 -17.18 -3.61 -2.95
CA GLU A 108 -16.96 -4.74 -3.86
C GLU A 108 -15.48 -5.14 -3.97
N ASN A 109 -14.58 -4.17 -3.82
CA ASN A 109 -13.13 -4.37 -3.80
C ASN A 109 -12.63 -4.76 -2.40
N GLY A 110 -13.51 -4.75 -1.39
CA GLY A 110 -13.23 -5.18 -0.03
C GLY A 110 -13.41 -6.68 0.17
N LEU A 111 -12.52 -7.28 0.93
CA LEU A 111 -12.69 -8.61 1.53
C LEU A 111 -13.07 -8.48 3.01
N ALA A 112 -13.64 -9.54 3.58
CA ALA A 112 -13.99 -9.59 4.99
C ALA A 112 -12.74 -9.47 5.88
N ARG A 113 -12.85 -8.64 6.93
CA ARG A 113 -11.78 -8.37 7.89
C ARG A 113 -11.95 -9.22 9.14
N GLU A 114 -11.61 -10.50 9.03
CA GLU A 114 -11.88 -11.51 10.06
C GLU A 114 -10.64 -11.96 10.86
N ARG A 115 -9.46 -11.40 10.59
CA ARG A 115 -8.22 -11.81 11.29
C ARG A 115 -8.22 -11.42 12.76
N CYS A 116 -8.85 -10.28 13.09
CA CYS A 116 -9.10 -9.82 14.45
C CYS A 116 -10.21 -8.75 14.44
N PRO A 117 -10.87 -8.49 15.59
CA PRO A 117 -11.84 -7.40 15.68
C PRO A 117 -11.22 -6.04 15.32
N GLU A 118 -12.01 -5.16 14.70
CA GLU A 118 -11.55 -3.82 14.30
C GLU A 118 -11.02 -3.00 15.49
N SER A 119 -11.65 -3.12 16.66
CA SER A 119 -11.19 -2.46 17.89
C SER A 119 -9.79 -2.94 18.32
N VAL A 120 -9.50 -4.23 18.15
CA VAL A 120 -8.19 -4.82 18.45
C VAL A 120 -7.15 -4.37 17.43
N THR A 121 -7.51 -4.31 16.14
CA THR A 121 -6.63 -3.77 15.10
C THR A 121 -6.25 -2.33 15.41
N SER A 122 -7.24 -1.47 15.70
CA SER A 122 -7.02 -0.07 16.05
C SER A 122 -6.11 0.05 17.27
N HIS A 123 -6.39 -0.71 18.32
CA HIS A 123 -5.60 -0.69 19.55
C HIS A 123 -4.13 -1.05 19.30
N ILE A 124 -3.85 -2.10 18.54
CA ILE A 124 -2.49 -2.52 18.20
C ILE A 124 -1.77 -1.46 17.37
N VAL A 125 -2.45 -0.85 16.40
CA VAL A 125 -1.90 0.24 15.58
C VAL A 125 -1.53 1.44 16.46
N ASP A 126 -2.40 1.81 17.40
CA ASP A 126 -2.16 2.91 18.35
C ASP A 126 -1.03 2.58 19.33
N GLU A 127 -0.93 1.33 19.79
CA GLU A 127 0.16 0.88 20.66
C GLU A 127 1.51 0.96 19.92
N ILE A 128 1.60 0.47 18.68
CA ILE A 128 2.81 0.58 17.85
C ILE A 128 3.20 2.04 17.66
N ARG A 129 2.23 2.92 17.39
CA ARG A 129 2.45 4.37 17.26
C ARG A 129 2.98 4.96 18.57
N GLY A 130 2.38 4.62 19.70
CA GLY A 130 2.81 5.05 21.03
C GLY A 130 4.25 4.64 21.32
N LEU A 131 4.59 3.37 21.08
CA LEU A 131 5.93 2.82 21.27
C LEU A 131 6.98 3.54 20.38
N ARG A 132 6.66 3.77 19.11
CA ARG A 132 7.58 4.44 18.17
C ARG A 132 7.83 5.90 18.51
N ARG A 133 6.86 6.55 19.13
CA ARG A 133 6.91 7.99 19.45
C ARG A 133 7.26 8.28 20.91
N ALA A 134 7.47 7.26 21.74
CA ALA A 134 7.70 7.42 23.19
C ALA A 134 8.88 8.37 23.49
N ASN A 135 9.98 8.23 22.74
CA ASN A 135 11.22 8.98 22.92
C ASN A 135 11.34 10.24 22.03
N MET A 136 10.27 10.63 21.32
CA MET A 136 10.27 11.84 20.50
C MET A 136 10.04 13.11 21.33
N THR A 137 10.46 14.25 20.79
CA THR A 137 10.16 15.57 21.38
C THR A 137 8.67 15.86 21.37
N GLU A 138 8.19 16.73 22.26
CA GLU A 138 6.77 17.11 22.24
C GLU A 138 6.39 17.86 20.96
N ASP A 139 7.29 18.65 20.39
CA ASP A 139 7.06 19.33 19.11
C ASP A 139 6.87 18.33 17.97
N ASP A 140 7.68 17.27 17.91
CA ASP A 140 7.52 16.19 16.93
C ASP A 140 6.21 15.44 17.13
N LYS A 141 5.84 15.14 18.38
CA LYS A 141 4.56 14.48 18.68
C LYS A 141 3.37 15.36 18.26
N ILE A 142 3.42 16.67 18.51
CA ILE A 142 2.39 17.61 18.08
C ILE A 142 2.28 17.66 16.56
N ARG A 143 3.42 17.76 15.87
CA ARG A 143 3.46 17.76 14.39
C ARG A 143 2.87 16.45 13.84
N LEU A 144 3.33 15.30 14.32
CA LEU A 144 2.86 13.99 13.85
C LEU A 144 1.37 13.77 14.13
N ARG A 145 0.85 14.21 15.29
CA ARG A 145 -0.59 14.15 15.57
C ARG A 145 -1.41 14.95 14.55
N ARG A 146 -0.96 16.16 14.18
CA ARG A 146 -1.63 16.96 13.14
C ARG A 146 -1.62 16.25 11.79
N GLU A 147 -0.51 15.61 11.44
CA GLU A 147 -0.42 14.84 10.19
C GLU A 147 -1.31 13.59 10.21
N ASP A 148 -1.40 12.88 11.34
CA ASP A 148 -2.32 11.75 11.50
C ASP A 148 -3.79 12.21 11.37
N ASP A 149 -4.16 13.36 11.97
CA ASP A 149 -5.52 13.92 11.88
C ASP A 149 -5.89 14.32 10.43
N MET A 150 -4.91 14.85 9.68
CA MET A 150 -5.09 15.16 8.26
C MET A 150 -5.27 13.90 7.42
N GLU A 151 -4.47 12.87 7.68
CA GLU A 151 -4.60 11.57 7.03
C GLU A 151 -5.95 10.91 7.36
N GLU A 152 -6.40 10.95 8.61
CA GLU A 152 -7.70 10.39 8.98
C GLU A 152 -8.85 11.11 8.27
N LYS A 153 -8.79 12.44 8.14
CA LYS A 153 -9.76 13.21 7.33
C LYS A 153 -9.75 12.79 5.87
N GLU A 154 -8.58 12.61 5.27
CA GLU A 154 -8.44 12.11 3.89
C GLU A 154 -9.11 10.74 3.74
N LEU A 155 -8.78 9.79 4.63
CA LEU A 155 -9.30 8.41 4.60
C LEU A 155 -10.82 8.35 4.83
N LEU A 156 -11.35 9.19 5.72
CA LEU A 156 -12.80 9.35 5.92
C LEU A 156 -13.48 9.93 4.68
N GLY A 157 -12.83 10.89 4.01
CA GLY A 157 -13.29 11.47 2.76
C GLY A 157 -13.61 10.40 1.71
N TYR A 158 -12.69 9.45 1.48
CA TYR A 158 -12.91 8.35 0.54
C TYR A 158 -14.10 7.45 0.91
N THR A 159 -14.30 7.23 2.21
CA THR A 159 -15.44 6.42 2.70
C THR A 159 -16.75 7.14 2.43
N ILE A 160 -16.80 8.44 2.69
CA ILE A 160 -17.98 9.28 2.45
C ILE A 160 -18.29 9.37 0.96
N GLU A 161 -17.29 9.62 0.12
CA GLU A 161 -17.44 9.69 -1.34
C GLU A 161 -18.02 8.39 -1.91
N SER A 162 -17.52 7.24 -1.45
CA SER A 162 -18.02 5.92 -1.84
C SER A 162 -19.48 5.71 -1.45
N LEU A 163 -19.85 6.08 -0.21
CA LEU A 163 -21.23 5.98 0.26
C LEU A 163 -22.17 6.90 -0.52
N LEU A 164 -21.75 8.15 -0.78
CA LEU A 164 -22.53 9.11 -1.55
C LEU A 164 -22.77 8.63 -2.98
N SER A 165 -21.73 8.16 -3.66
CA SER A 165 -21.85 7.61 -5.03
C SER A 165 -22.88 6.48 -5.11
N ARG A 166 -22.88 5.57 -4.13
CA ARG A 166 -23.85 4.47 -4.04
C ARG A 166 -25.27 4.96 -3.79
N LEU A 167 -25.45 5.92 -2.87
CA LEU A 167 -26.76 6.52 -2.61
C LEU A 167 -27.32 7.22 -3.84
N THR A 168 -26.51 8.01 -4.54
CA THR A 168 -26.92 8.68 -5.79
C THR A 168 -27.35 7.68 -6.85
N THR A 169 -26.62 6.57 -7.01
CA THR A 169 -26.96 5.50 -7.96
C THR A 169 -28.33 4.88 -7.64
N VAL A 170 -28.59 4.58 -6.36
CA VAL A 170 -29.87 4.01 -5.91
C VAL A 170 -31.02 5.00 -6.12
N LEU A 171 -30.80 6.29 -5.86
CA LEU A 171 -31.85 7.32 -5.97
C LEU A 171 -32.16 7.73 -7.41
N THR A 172 -31.17 7.70 -8.30
CA THR A 172 -31.33 8.17 -9.69
C THR A 172 -31.69 7.06 -10.68
N GLY A 173 -31.62 5.79 -10.29
CA GLY A 173 -32.08 4.65 -11.10
C GLY A 173 -31.29 4.41 -12.39
N ASN A 174 -30.21 5.16 -12.63
CA ASN A 174 -29.35 4.95 -13.79
C ASN A 174 -28.21 3.98 -13.40
N PRO A 175 -28.06 2.83 -14.09
CA PRO A 175 -26.83 2.07 -13.98
C PRO A 175 -25.68 2.94 -14.47
N SER A 176 -24.57 2.93 -13.73
CA SER A 176 -23.33 3.60 -14.10
C SER A 176 -23.03 3.35 -15.59
N PRO A 177 -22.62 4.37 -16.37
CA PRO A 177 -22.18 4.11 -17.72
C PRO A 177 -20.98 3.18 -17.61
N SER A 178 -21.15 1.95 -18.10
CA SER A 178 -20.05 1.05 -18.42
C SER A 178 -18.97 1.88 -19.10
N SER A 179 -17.75 1.87 -18.55
CA SER A 179 -16.57 2.48 -19.16
C SER A 179 -16.20 1.74 -20.44
N HIS A 180 -16.99 1.94 -21.48
CA HIS A 180 -16.63 1.65 -22.85
C HIS A 180 -16.40 2.98 -23.56
N LEU A 181 -15.12 3.30 -23.77
CA LEU A 181 -14.68 4.21 -24.83
C LEU A 181 -13.59 3.49 -25.66
N PRO A 182 -13.42 3.88 -26.94
CA PRO A 182 -13.14 2.96 -28.03
C PRO A 182 -11.66 2.64 -28.19
N GLN A 183 -11.42 1.48 -28.78
CA GLN A 183 -10.13 1.07 -29.33
C GLN A 183 -9.59 2.11 -30.31
N SER A 184 -8.34 2.53 -30.15
CA SER A 184 -7.51 2.97 -31.27
C SER A 184 -6.48 1.88 -31.59
N GLU A 185 -6.59 1.33 -32.79
CA GLU A 185 -5.52 0.64 -33.52
C GLU A 185 -4.44 1.68 -33.89
N LYS A 186 -3.12 1.46 -34.04
CA LYS A 186 -2.14 0.35 -34.16
C LYS A 186 -0.73 1.05 -34.28
N PRO A 187 0.46 0.39 -34.47
CA PRO A 187 0.71 -1.01 -34.82
C PRO A 187 1.79 -1.75 -34.00
N SER A 188 1.84 -3.04 -34.32
CA SER A 188 2.63 -4.16 -33.79
C SER A 188 4.16 -4.04 -33.89
N SER A 189 4.84 -4.71 -32.95
CA SER A 189 5.86 -5.69 -33.32
C SER A 189 5.74 -6.96 -32.45
N LEU A 190 5.81 -8.11 -33.11
CA LEU A 190 5.64 -9.47 -32.58
C LEU A 190 6.82 -9.89 -31.69
N ALA A 191 6.57 -10.66 -30.61
CA ALA A 191 6.79 -12.12 -30.64
C ALA A 191 6.50 -12.85 -29.30
N LEU A 192 5.69 -13.91 -29.45
CA LEU A 192 5.59 -15.19 -28.71
C LEU A 192 5.22 -15.21 -27.20
N ALA A 193 3.97 -15.58 -26.97
CA ALA A 193 3.48 -16.16 -25.72
C ALA A 193 3.83 -17.66 -25.59
N THR A 194 4.12 -18.11 -24.37
CA THR A 194 3.82 -19.48 -23.91
C THR A 194 3.28 -19.43 -22.47
N PRO A 195 2.31 -20.27 -22.09
CA PRO A 195 1.59 -20.12 -20.83
C PRO A 195 2.35 -20.82 -19.70
N LYS A 196 2.42 -20.21 -18.51
CA LYS A 196 2.88 -20.90 -17.30
C LYS A 196 1.86 -20.82 -16.17
N LYS A 197 1.49 -22.03 -15.76
CA LYS A 197 0.55 -22.43 -14.73
C LYS A 197 0.86 -21.75 -13.39
N THR A 198 -0.20 -21.28 -12.76
CA THR A 198 -0.23 -20.79 -11.39
C THR A 198 0.05 -21.92 -10.41
N ASN A 199 1.02 -21.71 -9.52
CA ASN A 199 1.18 -22.49 -8.30
C ASN A 199 1.55 -21.49 -7.20
N PHE A 200 0.54 -21.08 -6.43
CA PHE A 200 0.69 -20.17 -5.31
C PHE A 200 1.04 -20.99 -4.06
N ALA A 201 2.34 -21.05 -3.72
CA ALA A 201 2.78 -21.60 -2.46
C ALA A 201 2.62 -20.53 -1.38
N ARG A 202 1.80 -20.82 -0.35
CA ARG A 202 1.65 -19.99 0.85
C ARG A 202 3.02 -19.76 1.49
N SER A 203 3.53 -18.53 1.43
CA SER A 203 4.71 -18.09 2.15
C SER A 203 4.29 -17.51 3.50
N THR A 204 4.79 -18.07 4.58
CA THR A 204 4.63 -17.55 5.94
C THR A 204 5.23 -16.15 6.02
N THR A 205 4.42 -15.17 6.41
CA THR A 205 4.81 -13.75 6.54
C THR A 205 5.80 -13.57 7.69
N TRP A 206 6.99 -13.07 7.38
CA TRP A 206 8.01 -12.64 8.33
C TRP A 206 8.10 -11.11 8.29
N ILE A 207 7.91 -10.45 9.44
CA ILE A 207 8.05 -9.00 9.58
C ILE A 207 9.56 -8.68 9.59
N PRO A 208 10.08 -7.81 8.71
CA PRO A 208 11.48 -7.42 8.75
C PRO A 208 11.88 -6.78 10.09
N GLY A 209 12.86 -7.37 10.78
CA GLY A 209 13.36 -6.97 12.11
C GLY A 209 14.14 -5.64 12.20
N TRP A 210 13.84 -4.64 11.37
CA TRP A 210 14.51 -3.33 11.39
C TRP A 210 14.03 -2.40 12.51
N PHE A 211 13.08 -2.88 13.31
CA PHE A 211 12.41 -2.13 14.36
C PHE A 211 13.18 -2.05 15.69
N SER A 212 14.43 -2.53 15.72
CA SER A 212 15.27 -2.66 16.92
C SER A 212 16.52 -1.76 16.93
N GLY A 213 16.60 -0.73 16.09
CA GLY A 213 17.71 0.22 16.14
C GLY A 213 17.36 1.56 15.52
N ILE A 214 17.43 2.60 16.36
CA ILE A 214 17.11 4.03 16.17
C ILE A 214 15.69 4.39 16.59
#